data_AF-A0A9P9DBT4-F1
#
_entry.id   AF-A0A9P9DBT4-F1
#
_cell.length_a   1.000
_cell.length_b   1.000
_cell.length_c   1.000
_cell.angle_alpha   90.00
_cell.angle_beta   90.00
_cell.angle_gamma   90.00
#
_symmetry.space_group_name_H-M   'P 1'
#
loop_
_entity.id
_entity.type
_entity.pdbx_description
1 polymer ?
#
loop_
_entity_poly.entity_id
_entity_poly.type
_entity_poly.pdbx_seq_one_letter_code
_entity_poly.pdbx_strand_id
1 'polypeptide(L)'
;MDITKDRSNTRGRKTGGKTIYTCTVYRDKRYDHKANAANHVRNNHPVASRSTRSVSGTQRSISAHFRFVASEDALRNAFNPQAYQEALISILTRRR
;
A
#
# COMPACT_ATOMS: atom_id res chain seq x y z
N MET A 1 1.90 11.70 5.20
CA MET A 1 0.67 11.49 5.99
C MET A 1 -0.05 12.82 6.01
N ASP A 2 -1.23 12.90 5.40
CA ASP A 2 -1.91 14.16 5.02
C ASP A 2 -2.72 14.77 6.19
N ILE A 3 -2.11 14.87 7.38
CA ILE A 3 -2.77 15.34 8.60
C ILE A 3 -1.96 16.45 9.23
N THR A 4 -2.61 17.59 9.49
CA THR A 4 -2.05 18.70 10.25
C THR A 4 -2.61 18.67 11.68
N LYS A 5 -1.78 19.03 12.67
CA LYS A 5 -2.15 19.16 14.07
C LYS A 5 -2.15 20.64 14.43
N ASP A 6 -3.30 21.18 14.81
CA ASP A 6 -3.46 22.56 15.25
C ASP A 6 -3.96 22.60 16.70
N ARG A 7 -3.68 23.69 17.41
CA ARG A 7 -4.22 23.92 18.75
C ARG A 7 -5.37 24.92 18.64
N SER A 8 -6.60 24.44 18.81
CA SER A 8 -7.75 25.33 18.76
C SER A 8 -7.72 26.29 19.94
N ASN A 9 -7.56 27.57 19.65
CA ASN A 9 -7.81 28.64 20.61
C ASN A 9 -9.28 29.02 20.52
N THR A 10 -10.12 28.45 21.38
CA THR A 10 -11.45 29.01 21.61
C THR A 10 -11.27 30.36 22.30
N ARG A 11 -11.33 31.46 21.53
CA ARG A 11 -11.46 32.82 22.06
C ARG A 11 -12.61 32.81 23.08
N GLY A 12 -12.28 32.86 24.37
CA GLY A 12 -13.25 33.09 25.45
C GLY A 12 -13.45 31.99 26.50
N ARG A 13 -12.81 30.81 26.43
CA ARG A 13 -12.89 29.82 27.54
C ARG A 13 -11.51 29.48 28.09
N LYS A 14 -11.33 29.69 29.40
CA LYS A 14 -10.18 29.29 30.24
C LYS A 14 -10.02 27.76 30.37
N THR A 15 -10.38 26.99 29.35
CA THR A 15 -10.22 25.54 29.31
C THR A 15 -9.17 25.27 28.24
N GLY A 16 -8.02 24.75 28.65
CA GLY A 16 -6.80 24.66 27.83
C GLY A 16 -7.07 24.24 26.39
N GLY A 17 -6.45 24.96 25.45
CA GLY A 17 -6.69 24.78 24.01
C GLY A 17 -6.59 23.32 23.60
N LYS A 18 -7.68 22.80 23.02
CA LYS A 18 -7.78 21.42 22.54
C LYS A 18 -6.92 21.24 21.29
N THR A 19 -6.33 20.06 21.14
CA THR A 19 -5.65 19.69 19.89
C THR A 19 -6.69 19.27 18.87
N ILE A 20 -6.68 19.88 17.69
CA ILE A 20 -7.49 19.50 16.54
C ILE A 20 -6.58 18.93 15.45
N TYR A 21 -7.01 17.84 14.83
CA TYR A 21 -6.38 17.23 13.68
C TYR A 21 -7.20 17.56 12.43
N THR A 22 -6.56 18.06 11.40
CA THR A 22 -7.21 18.41 10.13
C THR A 22 -6.55 17.69 8.97
N CYS A 23 -7.33 17.41 7.95
CA CYS A 23 -6.81 16.88 6.70
C CYS A 23 -6.18 18.01 5.87
N THR A 24 -5.00 17.79 5.28
CA THR A 24 -4.34 18.81 4.44
C THR A 24 -5.07 19.05 3.12
N VAL A 25 -5.77 18.04 2.60
CA VAL A 25 -6.53 18.11 1.34
C VAL A 25 -7.96 18.61 1.59
N TYR A 26 -8.63 18.12 2.63
CA TYR A 26 -9.97 18.54 3.03
C TYR A 26 -9.91 19.39 4.30
N ARG A 27 -9.54 20.68 4.13
CA ARG A 27 -9.30 21.62 5.25
C ARG A 27 -10.54 21.89 6.11
N ASP A 28 -11.73 21.59 5.60
CA ASP A 28 -13.00 21.81 6.30
C ASP A 28 -13.28 20.75 7.38
N LYS A 29 -12.65 19.57 7.30
CA LYS A 29 -12.87 18.50 8.27
C LYS A 29 -11.88 18.57 9.43
N ARG A 30 -12.45 18.69 10.64
CA ARG A 30 -11.73 18.79 11.92
C ARG A 30 -12.04 17.59 12.81
N TYR A 31 -11.03 17.06 13.47
CA TYR A 31 -11.14 15.87 14.32
C TYR A 31 -10.43 16.09 15.66
N ASP A 32 -11.04 15.68 16.77
CA ASP A 32 -10.42 15.79 18.10
C ASP A 32 -9.34 14.71 18.35
N HIS A 33 -9.42 13.58 17.64
CA HIS A 33 -8.52 12.45 17.80
C HIS A 33 -7.75 12.14 16.51
N LYS A 34 -6.44 11.92 16.64
CA LYS A 34 -5.53 11.59 15.52
C LYS A 34 -6.00 10.37 14.73
N ALA A 35 -6.52 9.34 15.42
CA ALA A 35 -7.01 8.12 14.79
C ALA A 35 -8.17 8.39 13.83
N ASN A 36 -9.07 9.30 14.19
CA ASN A 36 -10.22 9.65 13.35
C ASN A 36 -9.78 10.40 12.08
N ALA A 37 -8.82 11.33 12.22
CA ALA A 37 -8.20 11.99 11.08
C ALA A 37 -7.44 11.00 10.17
N ALA A 38 -6.74 10.02 10.76
CA ALA A 38 -6.04 8.99 10.00
C ALA A 38 -7.00 8.06 9.23
N ASN A 39 -8.10 7.65 9.87
CA ASN A 39 -9.15 6.87 9.20
C ASN A 39 -9.80 7.68 8.07
N HIS A 40 -10.04 8.98 8.27
CA HIS A 40 -10.55 9.84 7.21
C HIS A 40 -9.62 9.87 6.00
N VAL A 41 -8.31 10.11 6.20
CA VAL A 41 -7.33 10.09 5.11
C VAL A 41 -7.31 8.73 4.42
N ARG A 42 -7.26 7.62 5.17
CA ARG A 42 -7.24 6.27 4.59
C ARG A 42 -8.47 5.93 3.74
N ASN A 43 -9.65 6.39 4.15
CA ASN A 43 -10.90 6.04 3.48
C ASN A 43 -11.26 6.99 2.33
N ASN A 44 -10.85 8.27 2.41
CA ASN A 44 -11.32 9.32 1.51
C ASN A 44 -10.23 9.88 0.61
N HIS A 45 -8.95 9.69 0.95
CA HIS A 45 -7.89 10.05 0.01
C HIS A 45 -7.71 8.90 -0.95
N PRO A 46 -7.70 9.18 -2.27
CA PRO A 46 -7.13 8.22 -3.19
C PRO A 46 -5.71 7.96 -2.70
N VAL A 47 -5.42 6.72 -2.32
CA VAL A 47 -4.05 6.30 -2.02
C VAL A 47 -3.28 6.52 -3.31
N ALA A 48 -2.62 7.66 -3.44
CA ALA A 48 -1.67 7.88 -4.51
C ALA A 48 -0.62 6.77 -4.37
N SER A 49 -0.71 5.77 -5.25
CA SER A 49 0.02 4.48 -5.25
C SER A 49 -0.70 3.22 -4.77
N ARG A 50 -2.03 3.16 -4.75
CA ARG A 50 -2.65 1.89 -5.17
C ARG A 50 -2.84 2.02 -6.67
N SER A 51 -1.80 1.60 -7.40
CA SER A 51 -1.85 1.42 -8.85
C SER A 51 -3.04 0.54 -9.17
N THR A 52 -4.20 1.15 -9.41
CA THR A 52 -5.26 0.58 -10.21
C THR A 52 -4.76 0.67 -11.65
N ARG A 53 -3.69 -0.08 -11.96
CA ARG A 53 -3.40 -0.37 -13.34
C ARG A 53 -4.63 -1.14 -13.77
N SER A 54 -5.51 -0.47 -14.50
CA SER A 54 -6.68 -1.08 -15.12
C SER A 54 -6.17 -2.38 -15.73
N VAL A 55 -6.68 -3.49 -15.21
CA VAL A 55 -6.37 -4.80 -15.73
C VAL A 55 -6.95 -4.80 -17.13
N SER A 56 -6.13 -4.42 -18.11
CA SER A 56 -6.44 -4.60 -19.52
C SER A 56 -6.87 -6.06 -19.67
N GLY A 57 -8.00 -6.32 -20.35
CA GLY A 57 -8.67 -7.62 -20.42
C GLY A 57 -7.84 -8.79 -20.95
N THR A 58 -6.56 -8.56 -21.23
CA THR A 58 -5.53 -9.54 -21.60
C THR A 58 -4.55 -9.89 -20.47
N GLN A 59 -4.77 -9.46 -19.22
CA GLN A 59 -3.93 -9.93 -18.11
C GLN A 59 -4.23 -11.41 -17.83
N ARG A 60 -3.35 -12.27 -18.34
CA ARG A 60 -3.32 -13.71 -18.06
C ARG A 60 -3.39 -13.90 -16.55
N SER A 61 -4.39 -14.65 -16.08
CA SER A 61 -4.52 -14.98 -14.67
C SER A 61 -3.20 -15.52 -14.15
N ILE A 62 -2.74 -15.05 -12.98
CA ILE A 62 -1.52 -15.55 -12.35
C ILE A 62 -1.61 -17.06 -12.14
N SER A 63 -2.82 -17.60 -11.93
CA SER A 63 -3.06 -19.04 -11.85
C SER A 63 -2.61 -19.81 -13.10
N ALA A 64 -2.61 -19.20 -14.28
CA ALA A 64 -2.16 -19.82 -15.52
C ALA A 64 -0.62 -19.93 -15.65
N HIS A 65 0.13 -19.37 -14.70
CA HIS A 65 1.59 -19.54 -14.59
C HIS A 65 1.97 -20.66 -13.62
N PHE A 66 1.04 -21.15 -12.82
CA PHE A 66 1.29 -22.27 -11.91
C PHE A 66 0.87 -23.58 -12.57
N ARG A 67 1.79 -24.54 -12.61
CA ARG A 67 1.48 -25.91 -12.99
C ARG A 67 1.04 -26.65 -11.74
N PHE A 68 -0.17 -27.21 -11.75
CA PHE A 68 -0.60 -28.10 -10.67
C PHE A 68 0.27 -29.35 -10.71
N VAL A 69 0.93 -29.65 -9.59
CA VAL A 69 1.77 -30.83 -9.44
C VAL A 69 1.11 -31.71 -8.39
N ALA A 70 0.55 -32.84 -8.84
CA ALA A 70 -0.27 -33.72 -8.02
C ALA A 70 0.54 -34.76 -7.20
N SER A 71 1.86 -34.84 -7.40
CA SER A 71 2.73 -35.85 -6.80
C SER A 71 3.89 -35.19 -6.06
N GLU A 72 4.18 -35.65 -4.84
CA GLU A 72 5.28 -35.14 -4.01
C GLU A 72 6.66 -35.35 -4.68
N ASP A 73 6.88 -36.49 -5.35
CA ASP A 73 8.09 -36.74 -6.13
C ASP A 73 8.24 -35.77 -7.29
N ALA A 74 7.13 -35.39 -7.93
CA ALA A 74 7.16 -34.39 -8.99
C ALA A 74 7.47 -33.00 -8.44
N LEU A 75 7.13 -32.68 -7.18
CA LEU A 75 7.55 -31.43 -6.53
C LEU A 75 9.05 -31.43 -6.22
N ARG A 76 9.58 -32.56 -5.72
CA ARG A 76 11.01 -32.72 -5.46
C ARG A 76 11.86 -32.58 -6.72
N ASN A 77 11.34 -33.09 -7.85
CA ASN A 77 12.00 -33.02 -9.16
C ASN A 77 11.67 -31.75 -9.97
N ALA A 78 10.72 -30.92 -9.52
CA ALA A 78 10.35 -29.68 -10.23
C ALA A 78 11.41 -28.59 -10.09
N PHE A 79 12.23 -28.65 -9.05
CA PHE A 79 13.30 -27.69 -8.85
C PHE A 79 14.50 -28.01 -9.76
N ASN A 80 14.81 -27.09 -10.68
CA ASN A 80 15.99 -27.17 -11.52
C ASN A 80 17.05 -26.17 -11.00
N PRO A 81 18.09 -26.63 -10.27
CA PRO A 81 19.10 -25.75 -9.68
C PRO A 81 19.90 -24.99 -10.73
N GLN A 82 20.13 -25.57 -11.90
CA GLN A 82 20.89 -24.94 -12.98
C GLN A 82 20.10 -23.79 -13.60
N ALA A 83 18.82 -24.00 -13.91
CA ALA A 83 17.95 -22.93 -14.41
C ALA A 83 17.82 -21.77 -13.41
N TYR A 84 17.81 -22.08 -12.11
CA TYR A 84 17.78 -21.07 -11.05
C TYR A 84 19.07 -20.24 -11.00
N GLN A 85 20.23 -20.89 -11.09
CA GLN A 85 21.53 -20.20 -11.13
C GLN A 85 21.65 -19.28 -12.36
N GLU A 86 21.28 -19.76 -13.55
CA GLU A 86 21.29 -18.96 -14.77
C GLU A 86 20.36 -17.75 -14.68
N ALA A 87 19.18 -17.90 -14.07
CA ALA A 87 18.26 -16.79 -13.84
C ALA A 87 18.86 -15.73 -12.90
N LEU A 88 19.53 -16.14 -11.82
CA LEU A 88 20.21 -15.21 -10.91
C LEU A 88 21.35 -14.47 -11.62
N ILE A 89 22.19 -15.18 -12.37
CA ILE A 89 23.28 -14.59 -13.14
C ILE A 89 22.71 -13.60 -14.16
N SER A 90 21.68 -13.98 -14.91
CA SER A 90 21.03 -13.11 -15.88
C SER A 90 20.53 -11.82 -15.24
N ILE A 91 19.87 -11.88 -14.08
CA ILE A 91 19.41 -10.68 -13.36
C ILE A 91 20.58 -9.81 -12.91
N LEU A 92 21.64 -10.41 -12.37
CA LEU A 92 22.79 -9.69 -11.82
C LEU A 92 23.69 -9.08 -12.89
N THR A 93 23.75 -9.72 -14.07
CA THR A 93 24.65 -9.32 -15.16
C THR A 93 23.98 -8.47 -16.23
N ARG A 94 22.65 -8.32 -16.20
CA ARG A 94 21.90 -7.46 -17.11
C ARG A 94 22.22 -5.99 -16.84
N ARG A 95 23.20 -5.45 -17.57
CA ARG A 95 23.51 -4.01 -17.60
C ARG A 95 22.31 -3.25 -18.15
N ARG A 96 21.89 -2.21 -17.42
CA ARG A 96 20.79 -1.31 -17.81
C ARG A 96 21.15 -0.46 -19.01
#